data_AF-A0A7C5JRM1-F1
#
_entry.id   AF-A0A7C5JRM1-F1
#
_cell.length_a   1.000
_cell.length_b   1.000
_cell.length_c   1.000
_cell.angle_alpha   90.00
_cell.angle_beta   90.00
_cell.angle_gamma   90.00
#
_symmetry.space_group_name_H-M   'P 1'
#
loop_
_entity.id
_entity.type
_entity.pdbx_description
1 polymer ?
#
loop_
_entity_poly.entity_id
_entity_poly.type
_entity_poly.pdbx_seq_one_letter_code
_entity_poly.pdbx_strand_id
1 'polypeptide(L)'
;LAYIGVPPIFGDIYDIIEEYGARVVFNEVQRQFSMPFRTDDIVEQYRLYTYPYAVFERIKDIKEQIKLRGVHGVIHYTEQFCFRQIEDMIFRKALSIPYIHIEGGESFNTDARTKMRLQAFIEMVKSTV
;
A
#
# COMPACT_ATOMS: atom_id res chain seq x y z
N LEU A 1 5.56 -3.75 -7.05
CA LEU A 1 4.92 -3.81 -5.71
C LEU A 1 3.73 -2.85 -5.65
N ALA A 2 2.77 -3.13 -4.78
CA ALA A 2 1.73 -2.20 -4.35
C ALA A 2 2.05 -1.67 -2.96
N TYR A 3 1.72 -0.42 -2.72
CA TYR A 3 1.77 0.23 -1.42
C TYR A 3 0.35 0.63 -1.02
N ILE A 4 -0.14 0.06 0.08
CA ILE A 4 -1.51 0.29 0.56
C ILE A 4 -1.50 0.82 1.99
N GLY A 5 -2.62 1.41 2.42
CA GLY A 5 -2.70 2.07 3.72
C GLY A 5 -2.35 3.55 3.63
N VAL A 6 -2.13 4.19 4.77
CA VAL A 6 -1.92 5.66 4.84
C VAL A 6 -0.66 6.08 4.07
N PRO A 7 -0.56 7.34 3.59
CA PRO A 7 0.68 7.82 2.99
C PRO A 7 1.88 7.67 3.93
N PRO A 8 3.07 7.30 3.45
CA PRO A 8 4.25 7.12 4.31
C PRO A 8 4.67 8.41 4.99
N ILE A 9 4.97 8.34 6.29
CA ILE A 9 5.80 9.37 6.95
C ILE A 9 7.29 9.23 6.58
N PHE A 10 7.71 8.03 6.15
CA PHE A 10 9.08 7.75 5.76
C PHE A 10 9.43 8.44 4.44
N GLY A 11 10.37 9.38 4.48
CA GLY A 11 10.83 10.13 3.30
C GLY A 11 11.69 9.31 2.34
N ASP A 12 12.34 8.24 2.83
CA ASP A 12 13.33 7.44 2.11
C ASP A 12 12.82 6.05 1.65
N ILE A 13 11.56 5.70 1.97
CA ILE A 13 11.08 4.31 1.78
C ILE A 13 11.04 3.88 0.31
N TYR A 14 10.70 4.78 -0.61
CA TYR A 14 10.68 4.47 -2.04
C TYR A 14 12.08 4.26 -2.59
N ASP A 15 13.03 5.11 -2.20
CA ASP A 15 14.43 4.99 -2.61
C ASP A 15 15.03 3.67 -2.12
N ILE A 16 14.74 3.28 -0.88
CA ILE A 16 15.16 1.97 -0.30
C ILE A 16 14.58 0.81 -1.10
N ILE A 17 13.29 0.87 -1.47
CA ILE A 17 12.64 -0.18 -2.27
C ILE A 17 13.31 -0.30 -3.64
N GLU A 18 13.65 0.83 -4.27
CA GLU A 18 14.37 0.85 -5.55
C GLU A 18 15.81 0.35 -5.44
N GLU A 19 16.54 0.70 -4.36
CA GLU A 19 17.88 0.19 -4.06
C GLU A 19 17.88 -1.34 -3.90
N TYR A 20 16.87 -1.90 -3.24
CA TYR A 20 16.68 -3.35 -3.14
C TYR A 20 16.18 -4.01 -4.44
N GLY A 21 16.05 -3.24 -5.52
CA GLY A 21 15.72 -3.70 -6.86
C GLY A 21 14.26 -4.08 -7.04
N ALA A 22 13.34 -3.38 -6.37
CA ALA A 22 11.91 -3.44 -6.61
C ALA A 22 11.36 -2.05 -6.93
N ARG A 23 10.12 -1.97 -7.42
CA ARG A 23 9.47 -0.68 -7.68
C ARG A 23 8.02 -0.70 -7.23
N VAL A 24 7.55 0.39 -6.65
CA VAL A 24 6.12 0.58 -6.36
C VAL A 24 5.43 1.13 -7.60
N VAL A 25 4.48 0.38 -8.15
CA VAL A 25 3.72 0.77 -9.36
C VAL A 25 2.26 1.09 -9.06
N PHE A 26 1.83 0.85 -7.82
CA PHE A 26 0.49 1.16 -7.32
C PHE A 26 0.59 1.69 -5.89
N ASN A 27 0.06 2.89 -5.68
CA ASN A 27 -0.13 3.49 -4.35
C ASN A 27 -1.64 3.64 -4.15
N GLU A 28 -2.22 3.03 -3.10
CA GLU A 28 -3.68 2.98 -2.97
C GLU A 28 -4.28 4.28 -2.39
N VAL A 29 -4.08 4.59 -1.11
CA VAL A 29 -4.67 5.82 -0.52
C VAL A 29 -4.14 7.08 -1.22
N GLN A 30 -2.84 7.14 -1.53
CA GLN A 30 -2.26 8.29 -2.25
C GLN A 30 -2.94 8.50 -3.60
N ARG A 31 -3.26 7.42 -4.34
CA ARG A 31 -4.01 7.53 -5.60
C ARG A 31 -5.42 8.05 -5.34
N GLN A 32 -6.11 7.58 -4.30
CA GLN A 32 -7.45 8.07 -3.98
C GLN A 32 -7.43 9.56 -3.63
N PHE A 33 -6.40 10.05 -2.92
CA PHE A 33 -6.25 11.48 -2.60
C PHE A 33 -6.05 12.37 -3.84
N SER A 34 -5.59 11.80 -4.95
CA SER A 34 -5.50 12.51 -6.23
C SER A 34 -6.84 12.67 -6.97
N MET A 35 -7.93 12.11 -6.42
CA MET A 35 -9.26 12.07 -7.03
C MET A 35 -9.20 11.61 -8.51
N PRO A 36 -8.78 10.35 -8.77
CA PRO A 36 -8.25 9.92 -10.07
C PRO A 36 -9.33 9.68 -11.13
N PHE A 37 -10.60 9.90 -10.79
CA PHE A 37 -11.75 9.63 -11.66
C PHE A 37 -12.28 10.93 -12.25
N ARG A 38 -12.49 10.92 -13.56
CA ARG A 38 -13.20 12.02 -14.22
C ARG A 38 -14.69 11.87 -13.96
N THR A 39 -15.29 12.89 -13.38
CA THR A 39 -16.73 12.97 -13.07
C THR A 39 -17.30 14.29 -13.59
N ASP A 40 -18.62 14.33 -13.71
CA ASP A 40 -19.32 15.53 -14.17
C ASP A 40 -19.42 16.60 -13.06
N ASP A 41 -19.37 16.18 -11.79
CA ASP A 41 -19.42 17.06 -10.63
C ASP A 41 -18.59 16.54 -9.43
N ILE A 42 -18.49 17.39 -8.40
CA ILE A 42 -17.76 17.11 -7.16
C ILE A 42 -18.49 16.08 -6.28
N VAL A 43 -19.81 15.98 -6.36
CA VAL A 43 -20.58 15.02 -5.55
C VAL A 43 -20.23 13.60 -5.99
N GLU A 44 -20.25 13.33 -7.30
CA GLU A 44 -19.85 12.04 -7.86
C GLU A 44 -18.37 11.76 -7.65
N GLN A 45 -17.49 12.78 -7.69
CA GLN A 45 -16.08 12.60 -7.36
C GLN A 45 -15.89 12.04 -5.93
N TYR A 46 -16.62 12.61 -4.96
CA TYR A 46 -16.59 12.14 -3.57
C TYR A 46 -17.31 10.80 -3.38
N ARG A 47 -18.32 10.46 -4.19
CA ARG A 47 -18.95 9.13 -4.16
C ARG A 47 -18.01 8.02 -4.64
N LEU A 48 -17.06 8.33 -5.52
CA LEU A 48 -16.06 7.36 -6.01
C LEU A 48 -14.82 7.27 -5.13
N TYR A 49 -14.67 8.17 -4.16
CA TYR A 49 -13.53 8.21 -3.24
C TYR A 49 -13.56 7.03 -2.27
N THR A 50 -12.71 6.02 -2.46
CA THR A 50 -12.81 4.75 -1.69
C THR A 50 -12.31 4.83 -0.24
N TYR A 51 -11.49 5.84 0.07
CA TYR A 51 -10.86 6.02 1.39
C TYR A 51 -11.82 6.08 2.61
N PRO A 52 -12.97 6.79 2.56
CA PRO A 52 -13.94 6.84 3.66
C PRO A 52 -14.85 5.61 3.75
N TYR A 53 -14.89 4.76 2.73
CA TYR A 53 -15.76 3.58 2.71
C TYR A 53 -15.11 2.40 3.44
N ALA A 54 -15.92 1.37 3.69
CA ALA A 54 -15.48 0.16 4.36
C ALA A 54 -14.34 -0.54 3.60
N VAL A 55 -13.52 -1.28 4.35
CA VAL A 55 -12.36 -2.03 3.85
C VAL A 55 -12.64 -2.89 2.61
N PHE A 56 -13.85 -3.45 2.47
CA PHE A 56 -14.22 -4.30 1.33
C PHE A 56 -14.28 -3.55 0.00
N GLU A 57 -14.71 -2.28 -0.01
CA GLU A 57 -14.69 -1.45 -1.22
C GLU A 57 -13.25 -1.15 -1.66
N ARG A 58 -12.37 -0.88 -0.69
CA ARG A 58 -10.93 -0.71 -0.93
C ARG A 58 -10.30 -1.97 -1.50
N ILE A 59 -10.62 -3.14 -0.93
CA ILE A 59 -10.11 -4.45 -1.41
C ILE A 59 -10.50 -4.70 -2.87
N LYS A 60 -11.70 -4.31 -3.30
CA LYS A 60 -12.15 -4.47 -4.68
C LYS A 60 -11.28 -3.67 -5.65
N ASP A 61 -11.07 -2.37 -5.40
CA ASP A 61 -10.18 -1.52 -6.22
C ASP A 61 -8.74 -2.05 -6.18
N ILE A 62 -8.22 -2.41 -5.00
CA ILE A 62 -6.86 -2.95 -4.85
C ILE A 62 -6.65 -4.20 -5.71
N LYS A 63 -7.59 -5.16 -5.69
CA LYS A 63 -7.48 -6.39 -6.49
C LYS A 63 -7.47 -6.11 -7.99
N GLU A 64 -8.32 -5.19 -8.44
CA GLU A 64 -8.35 -4.77 -9.83
C GLU A 64 -7.03 -4.10 -10.25
N GLN A 65 -6.52 -3.17 -9.43
CA GLN A 65 -5.28 -2.44 -9.72
C GLN A 65 -4.03 -3.34 -9.64
N ILE A 66 -4.03 -4.36 -8.76
CA ILE A 66 -2.99 -5.41 -8.69
C ILE A 66 -2.94 -6.18 -10.01
N LYS A 67 -4.10 -6.64 -10.50
CA LYS A 67 -4.18 -7.40 -11.76
C LYS A 67 -3.75 -6.56 -12.95
N LEU A 68 -4.27 -5.34 -13.06
CA LEU A 68 -3.98 -4.41 -14.17
C LEU A 68 -2.49 -4.08 -14.30
N ARG A 69 -1.75 -4.02 -13.18
CA ARG A 69 -0.34 -3.59 -13.15
C ARG A 69 0.66 -4.73 -13.02
N GLY A 70 0.21 -5.99 -12.93
CA GLY A 70 1.10 -7.12 -12.64
C GLY A 70 1.84 -6.95 -11.31
N VAL A 71 1.12 -6.60 -10.24
CA VAL A 71 1.74 -6.44 -8.92
C VAL A 71 2.09 -7.81 -8.32
N HIS A 72 3.36 -8.00 -7.99
CA HIS A 72 3.89 -9.26 -7.40
C HIS A 72 3.92 -9.31 -5.88
N GLY A 73 3.64 -8.19 -5.19
CA GLY A 73 3.66 -8.14 -3.72
C GLY A 73 3.12 -6.82 -3.18
N VAL A 74 2.61 -6.84 -1.96
CA VAL A 74 1.94 -5.73 -1.27
C VAL A 74 2.70 -5.35 -0.01
N ILE A 75 3.00 -4.06 0.12
CA ILE A 75 3.43 -3.43 1.35
C ILE A 75 2.21 -2.70 1.92
N HIS A 76 1.72 -3.14 3.08
CA HIS A 76 0.72 -2.41 3.84
C HIS A 76 1.41 -1.56 4.89
N TYR A 77 1.21 -0.25 4.80
CA TYR A 77 1.75 0.69 5.75
C TYR A 77 0.65 1.26 6.65
N THR A 78 0.93 1.26 7.95
CA THR A 78 0.12 1.96 8.95
C THR A 78 1.00 2.91 9.76
N GLU A 79 0.42 4.00 10.24
CA GLU A 79 1.02 4.80 11.30
C GLU A 79 0.65 4.24 12.68
N GLN A 80 1.54 4.43 13.65
CA GLN A 80 1.28 4.11 15.06
C GLN A 80 -0.05 4.73 15.52
N PHE A 81 -0.79 3.97 16.33
CA PHE A 81 -2.10 4.35 16.87
C PHE A 81 -3.22 4.52 15.82
N CYS A 82 -3.04 4.05 14.59
CA CYS A 82 -4.12 4.00 13.62
C CYS A 82 -5.04 2.79 13.87
N PHE A 83 -6.34 3.02 14.07
CA PHE A 83 -7.35 1.95 14.24
C PHE A 83 -7.38 0.94 13.07
N ARG A 84 -6.81 1.32 11.93
CA ARG A 84 -6.71 0.50 10.71
C ARG A 84 -5.79 -0.71 10.86
N GLN A 85 -5.08 -0.87 11.98
CA GLN A 85 -4.39 -2.13 12.33
C GLN A 85 -5.36 -3.33 12.31
N ILE A 86 -6.64 -3.13 12.66
CA ILE A 86 -7.67 -4.20 12.59
C ILE A 86 -7.91 -4.64 11.14
N GLU A 87 -7.76 -3.73 10.17
CA GLU A 87 -7.95 -4.02 8.75
C GLU A 87 -6.81 -4.86 8.16
N ASP A 88 -5.62 -4.86 8.77
CA ASP A 88 -4.46 -5.61 8.28
C ASP A 88 -4.78 -7.10 8.08
N MET A 89 -5.42 -7.72 9.07
CA MET A 89 -5.83 -9.13 8.98
C MET A 89 -6.81 -9.38 7.84
N ILE A 90 -7.66 -8.41 7.53
CA ILE A 90 -8.64 -8.51 6.45
C ILE A 90 -7.92 -8.42 5.10
N PHE A 91 -7.01 -7.45 4.92
CA PHE A 91 -6.19 -7.34 3.71
C PHE A 91 -5.36 -8.60 3.49
N ARG A 92 -4.66 -9.08 4.52
CA ARG A 92 -3.81 -10.27 4.45
C ARG A 92 -4.58 -11.53 4.05
N LYS A 93 -5.83 -11.68 4.50
CA LYS A 93 -6.70 -12.80 4.10
C LYS A 93 -7.28 -12.61 2.69
N ALA A 94 -7.58 -11.38 2.30
CA ALA A 94 -8.25 -11.10 1.04
C ALA A 94 -7.30 -11.07 -0.17
N LEU A 95 -6.03 -10.70 0.03
CA LEU A 95 -5.03 -10.58 -1.02
C LEU A 95 -4.22 -11.88 -1.14
N SER A 96 -4.21 -12.48 -2.33
CA SER A 96 -3.60 -13.79 -2.58
C SER A 96 -2.14 -13.71 -3.07
N ILE A 97 -1.46 -12.59 -2.82
CA ILE A 97 -0.07 -12.34 -3.24
C ILE A 97 0.80 -12.05 -2.01
N PRO A 98 2.14 -12.17 -2.11
CA PRO A 98 3.05 -11.85 -1.02
C PRO A 98 2.71 -10.51 -0.35
N TYR A 99 2.73 -10.49 0.98
CA TYR A 99 2.25 -9.37 1.78
C TYR A 99 3.16 -9.12 2.97
N ILE A 100 3.50 -7.86 3.21
CA ILE A 100 4.19 -7.42 4.42
C ILE A 100 3.49 -6.21 5.02
N HIS A 101 3.35 -6.21 6.35
CA HIS A 101 2.89 -5.06 7.12
C HIS A 101 4.08 -4.31 7.73
N ILE A 102 4.10 -2.99 7.54
CA ILE A 102 5.09 -2.07 8.09
C ILE A 102 4.37 -1.00 8.88
N GLU A 103 4.91 -0.68 10.04
CA GLU A 103 4.40 0.38 10.90
C GLU A 103 5.46 1.47 11.02
N GLY A 104 5.05 2.73 10.91
CA GLY A 104 5.90 3.90 11.15
C GLY A 104 5.24 4.90 12.10
N GLY A 105 5.89 6.04 12.32
CA GLY A 105 5.33 7.14 13.14
C GLY A 105 6.34 7.81 14.08
N GLU A 106 7.47 7.15 14.38
CA GLU A 106 8.47 7.69 15.31
C GLU A 106 9.51 8.60 14.63
N SER A 107 9.75 8.42 13.32
CA SER A 107 10.79 9.12 12.56
C SER A 107 10.42 9.25 11.09
N PHE A 108 10.98 10.26 10.43
CA PHE A 108 10.92 10.45 8.97
C PHE A 108 11.85 9.51 8.20
N ASN A 109 12.83 8.87 8.86
CA ASN A 109 13.72 7.90 8.23
C ASN A 109 13.24 6.49 8.54
N THR A 110 13.33 5.61 7.53
CA THR A 110 13.05 4.18 7.72
C THR A 110 14.09 3.59 8.68
N ASP A 111 13.65 2.93 9.74
CA ASP A 111 14.54 2.32 10.74
C ASP A 111 15.22 1.04 10.20
N ALA A 112 16.33 0.63 10.82
CA ALA A 112 17.11 -0.52 10.37
C ALA A 112 16.31 -1.83 10.35
N ARG A 113 15.38 -2.04 11.30
CA ARG A 113 14.54 -3.24 11.36
C ARG A 113 13.56 -3.24 10.19
N THR A 114 12.95 -2.11 9.85
CA THR A 114 12.08 -1.98 8.68
C THR A 114 12.84 -2.19 7.38
N LYS A 115 14.06 -1.64 7.24
CA LYS A 115 14.95 -1.87 6.09
C LYS A 115 15.24 -3.37 5.88
N MET A 116 15.67 -4.07 6.92
CA MET A 116 15.95 -5.51 6.85
C MET A 116 14.71 -6.33 6.43
N ARG A 117 13.54 -6.00 6.98
CA ARG A 117 12.27 -6.66 6.63
C ARG A 117 11.86 -6.40 5.18
N LEU A 118 12.03 -5.18 4.68
CA LEU A 118 11.79 -4.82 3.29
C LEU A 118 12.71 -5.59 2.34
N GLN A 119 14.01 -5.65 2.66
CA GLN A 119 14.98 -6.38 1.87
C GLN A 119 14.60 -7.86 1.74
N ALA A 120 14.36 -8.53 2.88
CA ALA A 120 13.97 -9.94 2.90
C ALA A 120 12.65 -10.20 2.15
N PHE A 121 11.67 -9.30 2.29
CA PHE A 121 10.41 -9.39 1.55
C PHE A 121 10.63 -9.27 0.04
N ILE A 122 11.44 -8.31 -0.40
CA ILE A 122 11.74 -8.09 -1.81
C ILE A 122 12.50 -9.28 -2.41
N GLU A 123 13.48 -9.84 -1.71
CA GLU A 123 14.21 -11.03 -2.14
C GLU A 123 13.27 -12.24 -2.31
N MET A 124 12.35 -12.46 -1.36
CA MET A 124 11.33 -13.51 -1.47
C MET A 124 10.35 -13.27 -2.62
N VAL A 125 9.92 -12.03 -2.86
CA VAL A 125 9.06 -11.73 -4.02
C VAL A 125 9.79 -12.05 -5.33
N LYS A 126 11.07 -11.70 -5.45
CA LYS A 126 11.89 -11.98 -6.64
C LYS A 126 12.07 -13.47 -6.91
N SER A 127 12.08 -14.34 -5.89
CA SER A 127 12.21 -15.78 -6.09
C SER A 127 10.91 -16.48 -6.50
N THR A 128 9.79 -15.77 -6.47
CA THR A 128 8.45 -16.31 -6.76
C THR A 128 7.93 -15.92 -8.16
N VAL A 129 8.63 -15.01 -8.85
CA VAL A 129 8.29 -14.48 -10.19
C VAL A 129 9.30 -14.99 -11.21
#